data_AF-A0A257YCM4-F1
#
_entry.id   AF-A0A257YCM4-F1
#
_cell.length_a   1.000
_cell.length_b   1.000
_cell.length_c   1.000
_cell.angle_alpha   90.00
_cell.angle_beta   90.00
_cell.angle_gamma   90.00
#
_symmetry.space_group_name_H-M   'P 1'
#
loop_
_entity.id
_entity.type
_entity.pdbx_description
1 polymer ?
#
loop_
_entity_poly.entity_id
_entity_poly.type
_entity_poly.pdbx_seq_one_letter_code
_entity_poly.pdbx_strand_id
1 'polypeptide(L)'
;MPDIGIHSWPIGSFMPMGLYRPVPIVHFTAAIVVQSLLNLAVVGLLAPGAFAVGACAVIALALARRAWIRWLSRARRGWKIATIAALALNLLPIALASLAQGDERFPSAASSVTERQRDLPFTYF
;
A
#
# COMPACT_ATOMS: atom_id res chain seq x y z
N MET A 1 6.44 34.33 12.79
CA MET A 1 5.30 34.49 13.72
C MET A 1 5.13 33.18 14.47
N PRO A 2 5.09 33.19 15.83
CA PRO A 2 4.79 32.00 16.61
C PRO A 2 3.38 31.49 16.28
N ASP A 3 3.22 30.16 16.19
CA ASP A 3 1.97 29.51 15.78
C ASP A 3 0.95 29.64 16.90
N ILE A 4 -0.06 30.49 16.71
CA ILE A 4 -1.13 30.75 17.68
C ILE A 4 -2.01 29.49 17.69
N GLY A 5 -1.75 28.58 18.65
CA GLY A 5 -2.54 27.37 18.83
C GLY A 5 -4.01 27.70 19.09
N ILE A 6 -4.93 26.87 18.58
CA ILE A 6 -6.35 26.98 18.93
C ILE A 6 -6.59 26.03 20.11
N HIS A 7 -7.23 26.53 21.16
CA HIS A 7 -7.70 25.69 22.25
C HIS A 7 -8.81 24.79 21.73
N SER A 8 -8.53 23.49 21.64
CA SER A 8 -9.49 22.52 21.09
C SER A 8 -10.61 22.17 22.07
N TRP A 9 -10.50 22.47 23.38
CA TRP A 9 -11.49 22.17 24.43
C TRP A 9 -11.25 23.03 25.70
N PRO A 10 -12.25 23.24 26.58
CA PRO A 10 -12.10 24.00 27.83
C PRO A 10 -11.07 23.43 28.84
N ILE A 11 -10.57 22.21 28.63
CA ILE A 11 -9.59 21.52 29.50
C ILE A 11 -8.13 21.60 29.00
N GLY A 12 -7.83 22.47 28.03
CA GLY A 12 -6.46 23.00 27.90
C GLY A 12 -5.42 22.07 27.28
N SER A 13 -5.75 21.35 26.20
CA SER A 13 -4.72 20.86 25.28
C SER A 13 -4.38 21.94 24.26
N PHE A 14 -3.21 22.58 24.40
CA PHE A 14 -2.69 23.53 23.40
C PHE A 14 -2.16 22.74 22.20
N MET A 15 -2.96 22.63 21.15
CA MET A 15 -2.57 21.87 19.96
C MET A 15 -2.10 22.85 18.88
N PRO A 16 -0.84 22.76 18.40
CA PRO A 16 -0.34 23.67 17.39
C PRO A 16 -1.16 23.51 16.11
N MET A 17 -1.57 24.63 15.53
CA MET A 17 -2.48 24.70 14.36
C MET A 17 -2.03 23.87 13.16
N GLY A 18 -0.73 23.60 13.05
CA GLY A 18 -0.18 22.71 12.04
C GLY A 18 -0.62 21.24 12.14
N LEU A 19 -1.06 20.76 13.30
CA LEU A 19 -1.56 19.39 13.50
C LEU A 19 -3.08 19.28 13.30
N TYR A 20 -3.84 20.34 13.62
CA TYR A 20 -5.31 20.29 13.67
C TYR A 20 -6.02 20.89 12.45
N ARG A 21 -5.32 21.23 11.35
CA ARG A 21 -6.06 21.62 10.14
C ARG A 21 -6.81 20.38 9.61
N PRO A 22 -8.15 20.43 9.48
CA PRO A 22 -8.91 19.29 8.95
C PRO A 22 -8.54 18.99 7.48
N VAL A 23 -8.05 20.00 6.76
CA VAL A 23 -7.66 19.94 5.34
C VAL A 23 -6.63 18.82 5.04
N PRO A 24 -5.46 18.73 5.71
CA PRO A 24 -4.52 17.65 5.48
C PRO A 24 -5.05 16.24 5.80
N ILE A 25 -5.90 16.07 6.81
CA ILE A 25 -6.49 14.77 7.15
C ILE A 25 -7.40 14.27 6.02
N VAL A 26 -8.28 15.14 5.52
CA VAL A 26 -9.21 14.78 4.44
C VAL A 26 -8.44 14.38 3.17
N HIS A 27 -7.39 15.12 2.81
CA HIS A 27 -6.57 14.78 1.64
C HIS A 27 -5.75 13.50 1.83
N PHE A 28 -5.26 13.24 3.04
CA PHE A 28 -4.57 12.01 3.40
C PHE A 28 -5.50 10.79 3.24
N THR A 29 -6.67 10.84 3.87
CA THR A 29 -7.66 9.76 3.78
C THR A 29 -8.15 9.57 2.36
N ALA A 30 -8.43 10.66 1.62
CA ALA A 30 -8.82 10.57 0.21
C ALA A 30 -7.73 9.92 -0.65
N ALA A 31 -6.45 10.23 -0.42
CA ALA A 31 -5.35 9.63 -1.17
C ALA A 31 -5.25 8.12 -0.92
N ILE A 32 -5.40 7.69 0.34
CA ILE A 32 -5.40 6.25 0.70
C ILE A 32 -6.57 5.54 0.02
N VAL A 33 -7.78 6.06 0.16
CA VAL A 33 -8.99 5.44 -0.40
C VAL A 33 -8.91 5.34 -1.92
N VAL A 34 -8.50 6.42 -2.60
CA VAL A 34 -8.33 6.42 -4.05
C VAL A 34 -7.28 5.41 -4.49
N GLN A 35 -6.14 5.33 -3.78
CA GLN A 35 -5.12 4.33 -4.09
C GLN A 35 -5.64 2.90 -3.89
N SER A 36 -6.35 2.62 -2.79
CA SER A 36 -6.89 1.29 -2.52
C SER A 36 -7.91 0.87 -3.58
N LEU A 37 -8.79 1.77 -4.02
CA LEU A 37 -9.75 1.50 -5.10
C LEU A 37 -9.06 1.24 -6.44
N LEU A 38 -8.05 2.04 -6.78
CA LEU A 38 -7.29 1.85 -8.01
C LEU A 38 -6.49 0.55 -7.99
N ASN A 39 -5.88 0.21 -6.86
CA ASN A 39 -5.18 -1.05 -6.68
C ASN A 39 -6.13 -2.25 -6.85
N LEU A 40 -7.34 -2.17 -6.27
CA LEU A 40 -8.36 -3.20 -6.46
C LEU A 40 -8.77 -3.35 -7.93
N ALA A 41 -8.99 -2.23 -8.63
CA ALA A 41 -9.32 -2.24 -10.04
C ALA A 41 -8.19 -2.84 -10.90
N VAL A 42 -6.93 -2.51 -10.59
CA VAL A 42 -5.77 -3.06 -11.31
C VAL A 42 -5.61 -4.56 -11.05
N VAL A 43 -5.73 -5.03 -9.82
CA VAL A 43 -5.62 -6.46 -9.49
C VAL A 43 -6.81 -7.25 -10.05
N GLY A 44 -8.01 -6.65 -10.11
CA GLY A 44 -9.17 -7.27 -10.74
C GLY A 44 -9.05 -7.38 -12.27
N LEU A 45 -8.40 -6.41 -12.91
CA LEU A 45 -8.27 -6.35 -14.37
C LEU A 45 -7.02 -7.10 -14.88
N LEU A 46 -5.89 -6.92 -14.21
CA LEU A 46 -4.64 -7.62 -14.48
C LEU A 46 -4.55 -8.75 -13.48
N ALA A 47 -4.66 -9.99 -13.98
CA ALA A 47 -4.41 -11.17 -13.17
C ALA A 47 -3.13 -10.98 -12.35
N PRO A 48 -3.16 -11.32 -11.06
CA PRO A 48 -2.11 -10.93 -10.15
C PRO A 48 -0.78 -11.57 -10.53
N GLY A 49 0.24 -10.72 -10.53
CA GLY A 49 1.58 -11.00 -11.01
C GLY A 49 2.41 -9.72 -11.08
N ALA A 50 3.68 -9.84 -11.49
CA ALA A 50 4.66 -8.74 -11.46
C ALA A 50 4.18 -7.47 -12.20
N PHE A 51 3.39 -7.63 -13.28
CA PHE A 51 2.81 -6.50 -14.02
C PHE A 51 1.74 -5.74 -13.21
N ALA A 52 0.90 -6.43 -12.44
CA ALA A 52 -0.10 -5.79 -11.58
C ALA A 52 0.57 -5.01 -10.44
N VAL A 53 1.65 -5.57 -9.87
CA VAL A 53 2.46 -4.88 -8.85
C VAL A 53 3.10 -3.62 -9.42
N GLY A 54 3.71 -3.72 -10.60
CA GLY A 54 4.31 -2.57 -11.30
C GLY A 54 3.31 -1.46 -11.59
N ALA A 55 2.12 -1.82 -12.10
CA ALA A 55 1.04 -0.87 -12.36
C ALA A 55 0.55 -0.17 -11.08
N CYS A 56 0.36 -0.90 -9.98
CA CYS A 56 -0.02 -0.32 -8.68
C CYS A 56 1.06 0.63 -8.15
N ALA A 57 2.35 0.28 -8.30
CA ALA A 57 3.46 1.14 -7.88
C ALA A 57 3.51 2.46 -8.67
N VAL A 58 3.28 2.40 -9.99
CA VAL A 58 3.20 3.61 -10.83
C VAL A 58 2.03 4.51 -10.42
N ILE A 59 0.87 3.92 -10.13
CA ILE A 59 -0.31 4.65 -9.64
C ILE A 59 -0.02 5.32 -8.30
N ALA A 60 0.62 4.61 -7.36
CA ALA A 60 1.03 5.14 -6.07
C ALA A 60 1.97 6.35 -6.24
N LEU A 61 2.94 6.26 -7.16
CA LEU A 61 3.87 7.34 -7.45
C LEU A 61 3.16 8.56 -8.06
N ALA A 62 2.24 8.32 -9.01
CA ALA A 62 1.46 9.37 -9.65
C ALA A 62 0.56 10.10 -8.62
N LEU A 63 -0.07 9.36 -7.71
CA LEU A 63 -0.85 9.91 -6.61
C LEU A 63 0.01 10.70 -5.63
N ALA A 64 1.17 10.17 -5.23
CA ALA A 64 2.11 10.88 -4.35
C ALA A 64 2.56 12.20 -4.96
N ARG A 65 2.93 12.20 -6.25
CA ARG A 65 3.34 13.40 -6.99
C ARG A 65 2.20 14.41 -7.10
N ARG A 66 0.99 13.96 -7.44
CA ARG A 66 -0.20 14.82 -7.53
C ARG A 66 -0.57 15.42 -6.17
N ALA A 67 -0.48 14.61 -5.11
CA ALA A 67 -0.73 15.04 -3.75
C ALA A 67 0.29 16.10 -3.30
N TRP A 68 1.55 15.94 -3.66
CA TRP A 68 2.61 16.91 -3.36
C TRP A 68 2.38 18.27 -4.01
N ILE A 69 1.99 18.28 -5.28
CA ILE A 69 1.81 19.50 -6.07
C ILE A 69 0.56 20.27 -5.60
N ARG A 70 -0.58 19.58 -5.42
CA ARG A 70 -1.85 20.26 -5.15
C ARG A 70 -2.16 20.46 -3.66
N TRP A 71 -1.90 19.46 -2.83
CA TRP A 71 -2.48 19.40 -1.48
C TRP A 71 -1.42 19.57 -0.38
N LEU A 72 -0.22 19.04 -0.60
CA LEU A 72 0.84 19.03 0.40
C LEU A 72 1.90 20.12 0.24
N SER A 73 1.85 20.95 -0.82
CA SER A 73 2.83 22.02 -1.03
C SER A 73 2.94 22.96 0.19
N ARG A 74 1.81 23.28 0.83
CA ARG A 74 1.68 24.11 2.04
C ARG A 74 1.58 23.32 3.35
N ALA A 75 1.60 21.99 3.32
CA ALA A 75 1.51 21.16 4.52
C ALA A 75 2.86 21.07 5.25
N ARG A 76 2.82 20.95 6.59
CA ARG A 76 4.01 20.69 7.41
C ARG A 76 4.68 19.37 7.00
N ARG A 77 6.00 19.27 7.21
CA ARG A 77 6.81 18.09 6.82
C ARG A 77 6.27 16.76 7.37
N GLY A 78 5.67 16.75 8.56
CA GLY A 78 5.06 15.54 9.13
C GLY A 78 3.98 14.91 8.24
N TRP A 79 3.07 15.72 7.70
CA TRP A 79 2.00 15.24 6.81
C TRP A 79 2.52 14.70 5.48
N LYS A 80 3.63 15.26 4.99
CA LYS A 80 4.34 14.77 3.79
C LYS A 80 4.87 13.37 3.98
N ILE A 81 5.56 13.15 5.10
CA ILE A 81 6.12 11.85 5.45
C ILE A 81 5.01 10.84 5.68
N ALA A 82 3.98 11.21 6.47
CA ALA A 82 2.85 10.33 6.76
C ALA A 82 2.12 9.89 5.47
N THR A 83 1.88 10.80 4.53
CA THR A 83 1.19 10.47 3.27
C THR A 83 2.04 9.53 2.41
N ILE A 84 3.34 9.79 2.25
CA ILE A 84 4.23 8.89 1.50
C ILE A 84 4.27 7.50 2.17
N ALA A 85 4.45 7.46 3.49
CA ALA A 85 4.51 6.21 4.24
C ALA A 85 3.21 5.41 4.11
N ALA A 86 2.06 6.06 4.22
CA ALA A 86 0.77 5.40 4.05
C ALA A 86 0.57 4.86 2.63
N LEU A 87 0.93 5.64 1.61
CA LEU A 87 0.85 5.19 0.21
C LEU A 87 1.77 3.98 -0.05
N ALA A 88 2.96 3.97 0.56
CA ALA A 88 3.89 2.84 0.47
C ALA A 88 3.36 1.60 1.20
N LEU A 89 2.81 1.76 2.41
CA LEU A 89 2.19 0.67 3.16
C LEU A 89 0.98 0.08 2.42
N ASN A 90 0.25 0.89 1.65
CA ASN A 90 -0.89 0.45 0.86
C ASN A 90 -0.47 -0.44 -0.35
N LEU A 91 0.82 -0.52 -0.68
CA LEU A 91 1.37 -1.48 -1.67
C LEU A 91 1.73 -2.83 -1.05
N LEU A 92 1.96 -2.88 0.27
CA LEU A 92 2.33 -4.10 1.00
C LEU A 92 1.35 -5.28 0.78
N PRO A 93 0.01 -5.11 0.85
CA PRO A 93 -0.91 -6.22 0.61
C PRO A 93 -0.83 -6.77 -0.82
N ILE A 94 -0.51 -5.93 -1.81
CA ILE A 94 -0.42 -6.33 -3.23
C ILE A 94 0.87 -7.10 -3.48
N ALA A 95 1.97 -6.65 -2.85
CA ALA A 95 3.23 -7.37 -2.88
C ALA A 95 3.09 -8.76 -2.23
N LEU A 96 2.41 -8.85 -1.07
CA LEU A 96 2.11 -10.12 -0.41
C LEU A 96 1.21 -11.02 -1.27
N ALA A 97 0.15 -10.48 -1.86
CA ALA A 97 -0.73 -11.24 -2.75
C ALA A 97 0.03 -11.78 -3.98
N SER A 98 0.89 -10.96 -4.58
CA SER A 98 1.72 -11.39 -5.71
C SER A 98 2.73 -12.48 -5.34
N LEU A 99 3.25 -12.48 -4.11
CA LEU A 99 4.14 -13.55 -3.63
C LEU A 99 3.35 -14.84 -3.36
N ALA A 100 2.18 -14.75 -2.74
CA ALA A 100 1.32 -15.91 -2.48
C ALA A 100 0.91 -16.65 -3.76
N GLN A 101 0.63 -15.92 -4.85
CA GLN A 101 0.33 -16.53 -6.15
C GLN A 101 1.56 -17.01 -6.93
N GLY A 102 2.75 -16.52 -6.58
CA GLY A 102 4.00 -17.10 -7.08
C GLY A 102 4.18 -18.54 -6.59
N ASP A 103 3.76 -18.82 -5.36
CA ASP A 103 3.87 -20.13 -4.72
C ASP A 103 2.93 -21.18 -5.36
N GLU A 104 1.71 -20.78 -5.73
CA GLU A 104 0.77 -21.67 -6.44
C GLU A 104 1.19 -22.00 -7.89
N ARG A 105 2.00 -21.14 -8.54
CA ARG A 105 2.48 -21.36 -9.92
C ARG A 105 3.65 -22.32 -10.02
N PHE A 106 4.36 -22.56 -8.91
CA PHE A 106 5.43 -23.54 -8.84
C PHE A 106 5.07 -24.56 -7.75
N PRO A 107 4.18 -25.52 -8.01
CA PRO A 107 4.04 -26.67 -7.13
C PRO A 107 5.44 -27.26 -6.97
N SER A 108 5.98 -27.17 -5.75
CA SER A 108 7.33 -27.58 -5.41
C SER A 108 7.65 -28.88 -6.11
N ALA A 109 8.73 -28.93 -6.90
CA ALA A 109 9.12 -30.13 -7.63
C ALA A 109 9.22 -31.36 -6.71
N ALA A 110 9.37 -31.15 -5.39
CA ALA A 110 9.28 -32.16 -4.36
C ALA A 110 7.97 -32.97 -4.36
N SER A 111 6.79 -32.37 -4.64
CA SER A 111 5.52 -33.09 -4.70
C SER A 111 5.41 -33.94 -5.97
N SER A 112 5.85 -33.41 -7.11
CA SER A 112 5.87 -34.15 -8.37
C SER A 112 6.82 -35.36 -8.38
N VAL A 113 7.94 -35.26 -7.64
CA VAL A 113 8.89 -36.36 -7.46
C VAL A 113 8.34 -37.42 -6.52
N THR A 114 7.69 -37.04 -5.42
CA THR A 114 7.09 -38.02 -4.49
C THR A 114 5.88 -38.74 -5.08
N GLU A 115 5.09 -38.07 -5.92
CA GLU A 115 3.96 -38.70 -6.61
C GLU A 115 4.43 -39.67 -7.72
N ARG A 116 5.42 -39.27 -8.53
CA ARG A 116 6.05 -40.15 -9.54
C ARG A 116 6.76 -41.36 -8.93
N GLN A 117 7.23 -41.26 -7.68
CA GLN A 117 7.90 -42.35 -6.97
C GLN A 117 6.91 -43.33 -6.32
N ARG A 118 5.63 -42.96 -6.16
CA ARG A 118 4.56 -43.89 -5.73
C ARG A 118 4.03 -44.77 -6.85
N ASP A 119 4.15 -44.33 -8.10
CA ASP A 119 3.67 -45.07 -9.29
C ASP A 119 4.69 -46.09 -9.84
N LEU A 120 5.88 -46.17 -9.26
CA LEU A 120 6.86 -47.19 -9.64
C LEU A 120 6.56 -48.49 -8.86
N PRO A 121 6.26 -49.62 -9.53
CA PRO A 121 6.18 -50.89 -8.85
C PRO A 121 7.55 -51.21 -8.26
N PHE A 122 7.61 -51.37 -6.93
CA PHE A 122 8.77 -51.87 -6.22
C PHE A 122 9.23 -53.19 -6.86
N THR A 123 10.19 -53.09 -7.76
CA THR A 123 10.83 -54.25 -8.38
C THR A 123 12.15 -54.43 -7.65
N TYR A 124 12.17 -55.48 -6.83
CA TYR A 124 13.23 -55.94 -5.96
C TYR A 124 14.57 -56.13 -6.68
N PHE A 125 15.66 -55.82 -5.98
CA PHE A 125 16.86 -56.65 -5.92
C PHE A 125 17.42 -56.62 -4.50
#